data_AF-A0A6J6WA66-F1
#
_entry.id   AF-A0A6J6WA66-F1
#
_cell.length_a   1.000
_cell.length_b   1.000
_cell.length_c   1.000
_cell.angle_alpha   90.00
_cell.angle_beta   90.00
_cell.angle_gamma   90.00
#
_symmetry.space_group_name_H-M   'P 1'
#
loop_
_entity.id
_entity.type
_entity.pdbx_description
1 polymer ?
#
loop_
_entity_poly.entity_id
_entity_poly.type
_entity_poly.pdbx_seq_one_letter_code
_entity_poly.pdbx_strand_id
1 'polypeptide(L)'
;MGFDAGLVAAATLQRATGLDPTTCSATDATHQLQLAHVLLDGGYDGVATVEETIAGGDHGLGTFDRLDGEMIVLDGDPWQVNWQGIASIMPPETRTPFAIVSTMHAPRTQRLQDATWDQTALAIESLVDDPGAIITVRIEGEFDHALTRSVPPQDRPYRPYSEVCVTDEVRWTHDPFGGVMIGFRFPDLEPGSTIPGLHLHALNHERTTGGHVHELHIKDAVLSVGISRDVVMHLPERTMTDLLETPPAIRLIQRQLLRKGPRKIDQLATDLSISPDQAQDHIDWLFDRGFVTKIELPGSEPAWKPTLHTHATKEGGTMAAILDAL
;
A
#
# COMPACT_ATOMS: atom_id res chain seq x y z
N MET A 1 -17.49 3.07 44.01
CA MET A 1 -18.21 2.90 42.73
C MET A 1 -17.72 4.00 41.80
N GLY A 2 -17.11 3.79 40.64
CA GLY A 2 -16.93 2.60 39.83
C GLY A 2 -15.58 2.61 39.11
N PHE A 3 -15.43 1.71 38.15
CA PHE A 3 -14.20 1.08 37.70
C PHE A 3 -13.29 1.89 36.76
N ASP A 4 -12.04 1.43 36.79
CA ASP A 4 -10.90 1.54 35.88
C ASP A 4 -11.22 1.07 34.44
N ALA A 5 -10.57 1.70 33.44
CA ALA A 5 -10.27 1.19 32.09
C ALA A 5 -9.86 2.35 31.15
N GLY A 6 -8.63 2.84 31.27
CA GLY A 6 -7.95 3.58 30.19
C GLY A 6 -7.12 2.60 29.37
N LEU A 7 -7.77 1.88 28.46
CA LEU A 7 -7.16 0.84 27.65
C LEU A 7 -6.04 1.43 26.77
N VAL A 8 -4.89 0.77 26.84
CA VAL A 8 -3.66 0.99 26.11
C VAL A 8 -3.90 0.99 24.59
N ALA A 9 -3.66 2.13 23.93
CA ALA A 9 -3.26 2.16 22.54
C ALA A 9 -1.72 2.30 22.51
N ALA A 10 -1.04 1.19 22.83
CA ALA A 10 0.36 1.07 22.47
C ALA A 10 0.38 0.77 20.97
N ALA A 11 0.34 1.82 20.14
CA ALA A 11 1.06 1.74 18.89
C ALA A 11 2.53 1.58 19.31
N THR A 12 3.02 0.35 19.32
CA THR A 12 4.46 0.11 19.41
C THR A 12 5.05 0.52 18.06
N LEU A 13 5.12 1.82 17.81
CA LEU A 13 6.08 2.40 16.89
C LEU A 13 7.44 2.26 17.57
N GLN A 14 7.98 1.04 17.53
CA GLN A 14 9.34 0.80 17.96
C GLN A 14 10.25 1.49 16.94
N ARG A 15 10.86 2.60 17.38
CA ARG A 15 12.00 3.18 16.68
C ARG A 15 13.16 2.23 16.87
N ALA A 16 13.31 1.27 15.96
CA ALA A 16 14.46 0.38 15.94
C ALA A 16 15.72 1.23 15.74
N THR A 17 16.50 1.38 16.81
CA THR A 17 17.88 1.84 16.72
C THR A 17 18.74 0.58 16.67
N GLY A 18 18.65 -0.16 15.58
CA GLY A 18 19.36 -1.44 15.43
C GLY A 18 18.76 -2.30 14.32
N LEU A 19 19.60 -2.63 13.34
CA LEU A 19 19.33 -3.39 12.12
C LEU A 19 19.12 -4.90 12.37
N ASP A 20 18.21 -5.32 13.24
CA ASP A 20 17.86 -6.75 13.32
C ASP A 20 16.34 -7.01 13.40
N PRO A 21 15.67 -7.18 12.23
CA PRO A 21 14.23 -7.48 12.17
C PRO A 21 13.85 -8.84 12.78
N THR A 22 14.81 -9.72 13.10
CA THR A 22 14.52 -11.00 13.76
C THR A 22 14.13 -10.86 15.24
N THR A 23 14.36 -9.69 15.84
CA THR A 23 14.07 -9.43 17.26
C THR A 23 12.62 -8.99 17.53
N CYS A 24 11.87 -8.58 16.51
CA CYS A 24 10.42 -8.35 16.56
C CYS A 24 9.60 -9.62 16.25
N SER A 25 10.17 -10.79 16.54
CA SER A 25 9.59 -12.12 16.35
C SER A 25 8.39 -12.37 17.28
N ALA A 26 7.23 -11.82 16.92
CA ALA A 26 6.05 -12.67 16.90
C ALA A 26 6.13 -13.46 15.59
N THR A 27 6.12 -14.80 15.68
CA THR A 27 6.30 -15.72 14.54
C THR A 27 5.31 -15.51 13.39
N ASP A 28 4.25 -14.72 13.61
CA ASP A 28 3.16 -14.47 12.67
C ASP A 28 2.95 -12.96 12.41
N ALA A 29 3.92 -12.09 12.70
CA ALA A 29 3.77 -10.67 12.40
C ALA A 29 3.58 -10.44 10.88
N THR A 30 2.76 -9.46 10.51
CA THR A 30 2.66 -9.00 9.12
C THR A 30 3.66 -7.88 8.91
N HIS A 31 4.57 -8.04 7.98
CA HIS A 31 5.55 -7.01 7.61
C HIS A 31 5.06 -6.27 6.37
N GLN A 32 5.08 -4.95 6.41
CA GLN A 32 4.72 -4.11 5.28
C GLN A 32 5.83 -3.10 5.01
N LEU A 33 6.30 -3.06 3.78
CA LEU A 33 7.17 -1.99 3.30
C LEU A 33 6.31 -0.82 2.82
N GLN A 34 6.56 0.37 3.38
CA GLN A 34 5.91 1.62 3.04
C GLN A 34 4.41 1.67 3.40
N LEU A 35 3.81 2.86 3.32
CA LEU A 35 2.36 3.06 3.49
C LEU A 35 1.66 2.85 2.15
N ALA A 36 0.45 2.30 2.17
CA ALA A 36 -0.31 2.09 0.92
C ALA A 36 -0.55 3.40 0.17
N HIS A 37 -0.91 4.50 0.84
CA HIS A 37 -1.17 5.78 0.14
C HIS A 37 0.03 6.29 -0.65
N VAL A 38 1.26 6.06 -0.16
CA VAL A 38 2.48 6.45 -0.87
C VAL A 38 2.54 5.78 -2.24
N LEU A 39 2.25 4.48 -2.29
CA LEU A 39 2.16 3.77 -3.56
C LEU A 39 1.02 4.35 -4.41
N LEU A 40 -0.16 4.51 -3.82
CA LEU A 40 -1.37 4.94 -4.53
C LEU A 40 -1.25 6.37 -5.11
N ASP A 41 -0.45 7.23 -4.48
CA ASP A 41 -0.17 8.61 -4.92
C ASP A 41 0.99 8.70 -5.94
N GLY A 42 1.55 7.56 -6.37
CA GLY A 42 2.59 7.50 -7.41
C GLY A 42 4.01 7.30 -6.88
N GLY A 43 4.17 6.91 -5.61
CA GLY A 43 5.45 6.59 -4.98
C GLY A 43 6.04 5.25 -5.46
N TYR A 44 6.32 5.13 -6.75
CA TYR A 44 6.75 3.88 -7.39
C TYR A 44 8.25 3.61 -7.36
N ASP A 45 9.04 4.54 -6.85
CA ASP A 45 10.48 4.31 -6.72
C ASP A 45 10.76 3.20 -5.71
N GLY A 46 11.50 2.18 -6.13
CA GLY A 46 11.96 1.11 -5.26
C GLY A 46 12.78 1.69 -4.12
N VAL A 47 12.39 1.40 -2.87
CA VAL A 47 13.01 1.96 -1.67
C VAL A 47 13.82 0.94 -0.89
N ALA A 48 13.53 -0.35 -1.06
CA ALA A 48 14.27 -1.47 -0.49
C ALA A 48 14.48 -2.55 -1.56
N THR A 49 15.42 -3.45 -1.32
CA THR A 49 15.59 -4.67 -2.12
C THR A 49 14.54 -5.71 -1.74
N VAL A 50 14.28 -6.64 -2.65
CA VAL A 50 13.42 -7.81 -2.38
C VAL A 50 13.97 -8.63 -1.22
N GLU A 51 15.29 -8.87 -1.17
CA GLU A 51 15.94 -9.60 -0.08
C GLU A 51 15.64 -8.99 1.29
N GLU A 52 15.82 -7.66 1.43
CA GLU A 52 15.52 -6.95 2.68
C GLU A 52 14.02 -7.00 3.02
N THR A 53 13.16 -6.92 2.00
CA THR A 53 11.72 -6.80 2.16
C THR A 53 11.07 -8.12 2.57
N ILE A 54 11.48 -9.24 1.95
CA ILE A 54 10.89 -10.55 2.20
C ILE A 54 11.57 -11.29 3.36
N ALA A 55 12.61 -10.72 3.97
CA ALA A 55 13.26 -11.30 5.16
C ALA A 55 12.29 -11.52 6.34
N GLY A 56 11.14 -10.84 6.34
CA GLY A 56 10.07 -10.99 7.33
C GLY A 56 9.03 -12.08 7.03
N GLY A 57 9.09 -12.79 5.90
CA GLY A 57 8.10 -13.81 5.57
C GLY A 57 8.27 -14.52 4.24
N ASP A 58 7.72 -15.73 4.14
CA ASP A 58 7.77 -16.59 2.95
C ASP A 58 6.50 -16.51 2.08
N HIS A 59 5.52 -15.70 2.50
CA HIS A 59 4.23 -15.54 1.85
C HIS A 59 3.87 -14.06 1.73
N GLY A 60 3.60 -13.57 0.52
CA GLY A 60 3.31 -12.15 0.35
C GLY A 60 3.02 -11.66 -1.06
N LEU A 61 2.74 -10.38 -1.19
CA LEU A 61 2.42 -9.70 -2.44
C LEU A 61 2.92 -8.26 -2.43
N GLY A 62 2.94 -7.63 -3.61
CA GLY A 62 3.40 -6.25 -3.77
C GLY A 62 3.63 -5.90 -5.23
N THR A 63 4.58 -5.03 -5.49
CA THR A 63 5.01 -4.65 -6.85
C THR A 63 6.52 -4.39 -6.88
N PHE A 64 7.07 -4.05 -8.04
CA PHE A 64 8.49 -3.74 -8.23
C PHE A 64 8.71 -2.26 -8.53
N ASP A 65 9.97 -1.84 -8.54
CA ASP A 65 10.37 -0.48 -8.92
C ASP A 65 9.64 -0.03 -10.20
N ARG A 66 9.21 1.22 -10.22
CA ARG A 66 8.39 1.82 -11.28
C ARG A 66 7.02 1.16 -11.48
N LEU A 67 6.49 0.44 -10.48
CA LEU A 67 5.25 -0.31 -10.60
C LEU A 67 5.32 -1.37 -11.73
N ASP A 68 6.50 -1.98 -11.92
CA ASP A 68 6.72 -2.97 -12.97
C ASP A 68 6.09 -4.30 -12.61
N GLY A 69 4.80 -4.44 -12.93
CA GLY A 69 4.01 -5.64 -12.70
C GLY A 69 3.78 -6.00 -11.23
N GLU A 70 3.40 -7.25 -11.02
CA GLU A 70 2.88 -7.75 -9.74
C GLU A 70 3.91 -8.67 -9.07
N MET A 71 4.17 -8.44 -7.78
CA MET A 71 5.00 -9.33 -6.96
C MET A 71 4.14 -10.41 -6.29
N ILE A 72 4.63 -11.64 -6.32
CA ILE A 72 4.09 -12.79 -5.61
C ILE A 72 5.25 -13.45 -4.86
N VAL A 73 5.23 -13.41 -3.53
CA VAL A 73 6.22 -14.11 -2.69
C VAL A 73 5.61 -15.44 -2.29
N LEU A 74 6.07 -16.52 -2.92
CA LEU A 74 5.50 -17.85 -2.74
C LEU A 74 6.56 -18.82 -2.26
N ASP A 75 6.35 -19.34 -1.05
CA ASP A 75 7.27 -20.27 -0.38
C ASP A 75 8.71 -19.69 -0.31
N GLY A 76 8.81 -18.37 -0.15
CA GLY A 76 10.05 -17.59 -0.08
C GLY A 76 10.60 -17.11 -1.43
N ASP A 77 10.07 -17.59 -2.55
CA ASP A 77 10.52 -17.17 -3.88
C ASP A 77 9.77 -15.91 -4.37
N PRO A 78 10.48 -14.83 -4.76
CA PRO A 78 9.87 -13.61 -5.26
C PRO A 78 9.62 -13.68 -6.77
N TRP A 79 8.38 -13.92 -7.17
CA TRP A 79 7.95 -13.92 -8.56
C TRP A 79 7.45 -12.55 -8.98
N GLN A 80 7.80 -12.13 -10.20
CA GLN A 80 7.15 -11.05 -10.93
C GLN A 80 6.23 -11.63 -11.98
N VAL A 81 4.99 -11.15 -12.06
CA VAL A 81 4.16 -11.27 -13.25
C VAL A 81 4.11 -9.92 -13.94
N ASN A 82 4.80 -9.82 -15.08
CA ASN A 82 4.90 -8.57 -15.82
C ASN A 82 3.63 -8.27 -16.64
N TRP A 83 3.61 -7.11 -17.30
CA TRP A 83 2.48 -6.66 -18.13
C TRP A 83 2.20 -7.51 -19.37
N GLN A 84 3.05 -8.49 -19.69
CA GLN A 84 2.82 -9.48 -20.74
C GLN A 84 2.19 -10.77 -20.20
N GLY A 85 1.95 -10.84 -18.88
CA GLY A 85 1.43 -12.03 -18.19
C GLY A 85 2.50 -13.09 -17.95
N ILE A 86 3.78 -12.77 -18.13
CA ILE A 86 4.88 -13.71 -17.98
C ILE A 86 5.38 -13.67 -16.54
N ALA A 87 5.43 -14.85 -15.91
CA ALA A 87 6.00 -15.02 -14.58
C ALA A 87 7.51 -15.32 -14.63
N SER A 88 8.29 -14.66 -13.78
CA SER A 88 9.72 -14.94 -13.59
C SER A 88 10.17 -14.70 -12.15
N ILE A 89 11.12 -15.49 -11.66
CA ILE A 89 11.79 -15.23 -10.37
C ILE A 89 12.66 -13.98 -10.51
N MET A 90 12.56 -13.09 -9.52
CA MET A 90 13.33 -11.85 -9.47
C MET A 90 14.60 -12.01 -8.64
N PRO A 91 15.73 -11.43 -9.09
CA PRO A 91 16.95 -11.39 -8.30
C PRO A 91 16.74 -10.73 -6.92
N PRO A 92 17.47 -11.15 -5.87
CA PRO A 92 17.34 -10.59 -4.52
C PRO A 92 17.56 -9.06 -4.45
N GLU A 93 18.41 -8.52 -5.32
CA GLU A 93 18.74 -7.09 -5.41
C GLU A 93 17.68 -6.25 -6.13
N THR A 94 16.66 -6.89 -6.73
CA THR A 94 15.54 -6.18 -7.37
C THR A 94 14.90 -5.26 -6.36
N ARG A 95 14.53 -4.04 -6.75
CA ARG A 95 13.97 -3.06 -5.82
C ARG A 95 12.44 -3.07 -5.85
N THR A 96 11.83 -2.75 -4.72
CA THR A 96 10.38 -2.67 -4.56
C THR A 96 9.96 -1.40 -3.79
N PRO A 97 8.88 -0.72 -4.22
CA PRO A 97 8.34 0.45 -3.51
C PRO A 97 7.38 0.07 -2.39
N PHE A 98 6.79 -1.12 -2.46
CA PHE A 98 5.73 -1.59 -1.57
C PHE A 98 5.59 -3.11 -1.66
N ALA A 99 5.52 -3.77 -0.50
CA ALA A 99 5.17 -5.17 -0.38
C ALA A 99 4.62 -5.47 1.01
N ILE A 100 3.84 -6.55 1.10
CA ILE A 100 3.31 -7.11 2.34
C ILE A 100 3.74 -8.57 2.38
N VAL A 101 4.40 -8.98 3.45
CA VAL A 101 4.85 -10.36 3.67
C VAL A 101 4.52 -10.81 5.08
N SER A 102 4.29 -12.10 5.26
CA SER A 102 4.12 -12.74 6.55
C SER A 102 4.54 -14.21 6.45
N THR A 103 4.46 -14.92 7.58
CA THR A 103 4.61 -16.37 7.65
C THR A 103 3.29 -16.94 8.18
N MET A 104 2.90 -18.13 7.71
CA MET A 104 1.72 -18.84 8.25
C MET A 104 2.15 -19.98 9.17
N HIS A 105 2.24 -19.74 10.47
CA HIS A 105 2.43 -20.83 11.42
C HIS A 105 1.11 -21.53 11.75
N ALA A 106 1.03 -22.84 11.54
CA ALA A 106 -0.14 -23.68 11.84
C ALA A 106 -1.47 -23.12 11.28
N PRO A 107 -1.60 -22.96 9.94
CA PRO A 107 -2.77 -22.33 9.34
C PRO A 107 -4.05 -23.13 9.62
N ARG A 108 -5.17 -22.41 9.73
CA ARG A 108 -6.50 -23.02 9.69
C ARG A 108 -6.84 -23.32 8.25
N THR A 109 -7.40 -24.50 7.99
CA THR A 109 -7.65 -24.95 6.62
C THR A 109 -9.10 -25.37 6.40
N GLN A 110 -9.59 -25.15 5.18
CA GLN A 110 -10.90 -25.59 4.71
C GLN A 110 -10.80 -25.92 3.22
N ARG A 111 -11.44 -27.03 2.81
CA ARG A 111 -11.61 -27.32 1.39
C ARG A 111 -12.83 -26.57 0.86
N LEU A 112 -12.66 -25.89 -0.28
CA LEU A 112 -13.72 -25.18 -0.99
C LEU A 112 -13.97 -25.86 -2.34
N GLN A 113 -15.22 -26.00 -2.71
CA GLN A 113 -15.66 -26.55 -3.99
C GLN A 113 -16.81 -25.69 -4.50
N ASP A 114 -16.82 -25.38 -5.80
CA ASP A 114 -17.85 -24.57 -6.45
C ASP A 114 -18.10 -23.24 -5.69
N ALA A 115 -17.03 -22.47 -5.49
CA ALA A 115 -17.06 -21.25 -4.69
C ALA A 115 -16.68 -20.00 -5.49
N THR A 116 -17.53 -18.98 -5.45
CA THR A 116 -17.28 -17.64 -6.00
C THR A 116 -16.34 -16.83 -5.09
N TRP A 117 -15.95 -15.63 -5.56
CA TRP A 117 -15.25 -14.63 -4.75
C TRP A 117 -15.95 -14.38 -3.41
N ASP A 118 -17.24 -14.05 -3.41
CA ASP A 118 -18.01 -13.73 -2.19
C ASP A 118 -18.05 -14.92 -1.21
N GLN A 119 -18.24 -16.13 -1.74
CA GLN A 119 -18.25 -17.35 -0.92
C GLN A 119 -16.87 -17.63 -0.32
N THR A 120 -15.80 -17.35 -1.07
CA THR A 120 -14.42 -17.47 -0.60
C THR A 120 -14.12 -16.44 0.50
N ALA A 121 -14.52 -15.19 0.31
CA ALA A 121 -14.40 -14.14 1.33
C ALA A 121 -15.15 -14.54 2.62
N LEU A 122 -16.39 -15.03 2.51
CA LEU A 122 -17.16 -15.52 3.66
C LEU A 122 -16.49 -16.71 4.36
N ALA A 123 -15.86 -17.62 3.61
CA ALA A 123 -15.12 -18.74 4.19
C ALA A 123 -13.88 -18.27 4.97
N ILE A 124 -13.16 -17.27 4.46
CA ILE A 124 -12.03 -16.63 5.17
C ILE A 124 -12.50 -16.02 6.49
N GLU A 125 -13.58 -15.24 6.47
CA GLU A 125 -14.17 -14.65 7.69
C GLU A 125 -14.57 -15.72 8.71
N SER A 126 -15.24 -16.78 8.25
CA SER A 126 -15.72 -17.86 9.11
C SER A 126 -14.58 -18.67 9.74
N LEU A 127 -13.41 -18.76 9.11
CA LEU A 127 -12.28 -19.51 9.65
C LEU A 127 -11.57 -18.78 10.79
N VAL A 128 -11.60 -17.45 10.82
CA VAL A 128 -10.83 -16.65 11.79
C VAL A 128 -11.68 -16.18 12.97
N ASP A 129 -12.94 -15.79 12.73
CA ASP A 129 -13.86 -15.22 13.74
C ASP A 129 -13.23 -14.07 14.57
N ASP A 130 -12.43 -13.23 13.90
CA ASP A 130 -11.83 -12.02 14.46
C ASP A 130 -11.82 -10.91 13.39
N PRO A 131 -12.79 -9.98 13.42
CA PRO A 131 -12.91 -8.95 12.40
C PRO A 131 -11.75 -7.95 12.43
N GLY A 132 -11.00 -7.85 13.53
CA GLY A 132 -9.87 -6.93 13.69
C GLY A 132 -8.52 -7.54 13.33
N ALA A 133 -8.45 -8.83 13.00
CA ALA A 133 -7.21 -9.49 12.63
C ALA A 133 -6.82 -9.19 11.18
N ILE A 134 -5.51 -9.18 10.93
CA ILE A 134 -4.93 -9.33 9.60
C ILE A 134 -4.90 -10.82 9.29
N ILE A 135 -5.48 -11.21 8.17
CA ILE A 135 -5.58 -12.61 7.77
C ILE A 135 -4.69 -12.85 6.57
N THR A 136 -3.66 -13.66 6.72
CA THR A 136 -2.83 -14.14 5.61
C THR A 136 -3.61 -15.26 4.91
N VAL A 137 -3.75 -15.22 3.59
CA VAL A 137 -4.61 -16.11 2.81
C VAL A 137 -3.78 -16.85 1.76
N ARG A 138 -3.95 -18.17 1.68
CA ARG A 138 -3.50 -19.02 0.56
C ARG A 138 -4.67 -19.88 0.08
N ILE A 139 -4.93 -19.88 -1.21
CA ILE A 139 -5.91 -20.75 -1.87
C ILE A 139 -5.15 -21.52 -2.95
N GLU A 140 -5.09 -22.84 -2.84
CA GLU A 140 -4.33 -23.68 -3.77
C GLU A 140 -5.22 -24.79 -4.34
N GLY A 141 -5.26 -24.89 -5.67
CA GLY A 141 -6.06 -25.88 -6.36
C GLY A 141 -6.47 -25.45 -7.76
N GLU A 142 -7.67 -25.86 -8.14
CA GLU A 142 -8.23 -25.69 -9.47
C GLU A 142 -9.37 -24.66 -9.45
N PHE A 143 -9.35 -23.79 -10.45
CA PHE A 143 -10.32 -22.72 -10.66
C PHE A 143 -10.90 -22.87 -12.07
N ASP A 144 -12.22 -22.81 -12.18
CA ASP A 144 -12.88 -22.81 -13.49
C ASP A 144 -12.71 -21.45 -14.19
N HIS A 145 -12.47 -20.39 -13.40
CA HIS A 145 -12.26 -19.04 -13.86
C HIS A 145 -11.31 -18.28 -12.94
N ALA A 146 -10.39 -17.52 -13.52
CA ALA A 146 -9.67 -16.45 -12.84
C ALA A 146 -9.46 -15.25 -13.77
N LEU A 147 -9.80 -14.05 -13.30
CA LEU A 147 -9.44 -12.80 -13.96
C LEU A 147 -8.27 -12.19 -13.22
N THR A 148 -7.14 -12.05 -13.92
CA THR A 148 -5.92 -11.45 -13.37
C THR A 148 -5.52 -10.20 -14.13
N ARG A 149 -4.74 -9.33 -13.51
CA ARG A 149 -4.14 -8.16 -14.15
C ARG A 149 -2.66 -8.00 -13.82
N SER A 150 -2.00 -7.17 -14.61
CA SER A 150 -0.70 -6.58 -14.31
C SER A 150 -0.60 -5.21 -14.99
N VAL A 151 0.45 -4.46 -14.71
CA VAL A 151 0.69 -3.12 -15.24
C VAL A 151 2.13 -3.00 -15.78
N PRO A 152 2.34 -2.25 -16.87
CA PRO A 152 3.69 -1.98 -17.38
C PRO A 152 4.44 -1.02 -16.45
N PRO A 153 5.79 -1.00 -16.52
CA PRO A 153 6.58 -0.06 -15.75
C PRO A 153 6.26 1.38 -16.14
N GLN A 154 6.17 2.24 -15.14
CA GLN A 154 5.82 3.64 -15.28
C GLN A 154 7.06 4.52 -15.47
N ASP A 155 6.87 5.66 -16.13
CA ASP A 155 7.90 6.68 -16.30
C ASP A 155 7.64 7.90 -15.43
N ARG A 156 8.71 8.57 -15.02
CA ARG A 156 8.59 9.82 -14.27
C ARG A 156 8.12 10.95 -15.19
N PRO A 157 7.32 11.90 -14.69
CA PRO A 157 6.71 11.93 -13.35
C PRO A 157 5.61 10.86 -13.23
N TYR A 158 5.64 10.09 -12.15
CA TYR A 158 4.66 9.04 -11.92
C TYR A 158 3.26 9.62 -11.70
N ARG A 159 2.26 8.96 -12.28
CA ARG A 159 0.85 9.28 -12.11
C ARG A 159 0.30 8.57 -10.87
N PRO A 160 -0.82 9.05 -10.30
CA PRO A 160 -1.57 8.30 -9.30
C PRO A 160 -1.98 6.92 -9.81
N TYR A 161 -2.06 5.95 -8.92
CA TYR A 161 -2.35 4.55 -9.24
C TYR A 161 -3.69 4.35 -9.92
N SER A 162 -4.72 5.11 -9.51
CA SER A 162 -6.04 5.08 -10.14
C SER A 162 -6.00 5.45 -11.62
N GLU A 163 -5.12 6.38 -12.03
CA GLU A 163 -4.94 6.71 -13.44
C GLU A 163 -4.24 5.59 -14.20
N VAL A 164 -3.25 4.93 -13.58
CA VAL A 164 -2.53 3.79 -14.17
C VAL A 164 -3.49 2.62 -14.41
N CYS A 165 -4.32 2.25 -13.43
CA CYS A 165 -5.30 1.16 -13.60
C CYS A 165 -6.26 1.41 -14.77
N VAL A 166 -6.65 2.66 -15.00
CA VAL A 166 -7.57 3.00 -16.10
C VAL A 166 -6.89 2.97 -17.47
N THR A 167 -5.60 3.30 -17.55
CA THR A 167 -4.93 3.58 -18.82
C THR A 167 -3.96 2.50 -19.27
N ASP A 168 -3.33 1.80 -18.34
CA ASP A 168 -2.17 0.95 -18.61
C ASP A 168 -2.37 -0.51 -18.18
N GLU A 169 -3.41 -0.80 -17.41
CA GLU A 169 -3.70 -2.16 -16.93
C GLU A 169 -3.96 -3.14 -18.08
N VAL A 170 -3.32 -4.30 -17.99
CA VAL A 170 -3.57 -5.43 -18.88
C VAL A 170 -4.22 -6.55 -18.10
N ARG A 171 -5.35 -7.07 -18.60
CA ARG A 171 -6.13 -8.15 -17.98
C ARG A 171 -6.05 -9.44 -18.78
N TRP A 172 -6.04 -10.57 -18.09
CA TRP A 172 -6.12 -11.91 -18.66
C TRP A 172 -7.16 -12.75 -17.94
N THR A 173 -8.02 -13.39 -18.73
CA THR A 173 -8.95 -14.42 -18.28
C THR A 173 -8.31 -15.80 -18.44
N HIS A 174 -8.35 -16.59 -17.38
CA HIS A 174 -7.83 -17.96 -17.33
C HIS A 174 -8.98 -18.95 -17.06
N ASP A 175 -9.40 -19.64 -18.11
CA ASP A 175 -10.51 -20.62 -18.09
C ASP A 175 -10.03 -21.95 -18.71
N PRO A 176 -9.35 -22.85 -17.95
CA PRO A 176 -9.21 -22.88 -16.49
C PRO A 176 -7.91 -22.24 -15.96
N PHE A 177 -7.81 -22.11 -14.64
CA PHE A 177 -6.58 -21.77 -13.92
C PHE A 177 -6.27 -22.82 -12.84
N GLY A 178 -5.08 -23.42 -12.89
CA GLY A 178 -4.57 -24.29 -11.83
C GLY A 178 -3.38 -23.60 -11.16
N GLY A 179 -3.47 -23.31 -9.87
CA GLY A 179 -2.44 -22.51 -9.22
C GLY A 179 -2.65 -22.21 -7.75
N VAL A 180 -1.85 -21.26 -7.29
CA VAL A 180 -1.91 -20.71 -5.95
C VAL A 180 -2.32 -19.24 -6.03
N MET A 181 -3.36 -18.86 -5.29
CA MET A 181 -3.68 -17.47 -4.99
C MET A 181 -3.24 -17.17 -3.57
N ILE A 182 -2.47 -16.10 -3.38
CA ILE A 182 -1.93 -15.68 -2.09
C ILE A 182 -2.22 -14.21 -1.83
N GLY A 183 -2.39 -13.86 -0.57
CA GLY A 183 -2.48 -12.46 -0.18
C GLY A 183 -2.99 -12.28 1.23
N PHE A 184 -3.75 -11.21 1.43
CA PHE A 184 -4.15 -10.75 2.76
C PHE A 184 -5.58 -10.24 2.77
N ARG A 185 -6.28 -10.45 3.88
CA ARG A 185 -7.46 -9.68 4.25
C ARG A 185 -7.09 -8.75 5.40
N PHE A 186 -7.09 -7.45 5.14
CA PHE A 186 -6.87 -6.42 6.16
C PHE A 186 -8.20 -5.93 6.74
N PRO A 187 -8.27 -5.67 8.06
CA PRO A 187 -9.40 -4.95 8.63
C PRO A 187 -9.40 -3.50 8.16
N ASP A 188 -10.51 -2.80 8.37
CA ASP A 188 -10.61 -1.36 8.11
C ASP A 188 -9.75 -0.60 9.13
N LEU A 189 -8.53 -0.23 8.72
CA LEU A 189 -7.55 0.53 9.51
C LEU A 189 -7.59 2.02 9.16
N GLU A 190 -6.67 2.82 9.71
CA GLU A 190 -6.53 4.23 9.30
C GLU A 190 -6.32 4.33 7.77
N PRO A 191 -7.11 5.17 7.06
CA PRO A 191 -7.03 5.27 5.62
C PRO A 191 -5.61 5.53 5.11
N GLY A 192 -5.19 4.75 4.10
CA GLY A 192 -3.88 4.90 3.48
C GLY A 192 -2.71 4.26 4.23
N SER A 193 -2.95 3.61 5.38
CA SER A 193 -1.94 2.80 6.06
C SER A 193 -1.67 1.48 5.34
N THR A 194 -2.73 0.77 4.96
CA THR A 194 -2.74 -0.48 4.18
C THR A 194 -3.91 -0.44 3.18
N ILE A 195 -4.13 -1.54 2.45
CA ILE A 195 -5.28 -1.77 1.58
C ILE A 195 -6.29 -2.64 2.35
N PRO A 196 -7.39 -2.09 2.90
CA PRO A 196 -8.43 -2.88 3.56
C PRO A 196 -9.13 -3.84 2.60
N GLY A 197 -9.70 -4.91 3.16
CA GLY A 197 -10.39 -5.94 2.38
C GLY A 197 -9.45 -7.03 1.89
N LEU A 198 -9.96 -7.89 1.00
CA LEU A 198 -9.24 -9.04 0.46
C LEU A 198 -8.44 -8.63 -0.78
N HIS A 199 -7.12 -8.76 -0.70
CA HIS A 199 -6.19 -8.49 -1.79
C HIS A 199 -5.43 -9.79 -2.09
N LEU A 200 -5.58 -10.31 -3.30
CA LEU A 200 -4.98 -11.58 -3.74
C LEU A 200 -4.16 -11.38 -5.02
N HIS A 201 -2.99 -12.01 -5.08
CA HIS A 201 -2.24 -12.25 -6.30
C HIS A 201 -2.21 -13.75 -6.61
N ALA A 202 -2.06 -14.13 -7.87
CA ALA A 202 -2.08 -15.51 -8.34
C ALA A 202 -0.79 -15.88 -9.09
N LEU A 203 -0.44 -17.15 -9.02
CA LEU A 203 0.62 -17.78 -9.80
C LEU A 203 0.22 -19.22 -10.14
N ASN A 204 0.25 -19.58 -11.43
CA ASN A 204 -0.11 -20.93 -11.85
C ASN A 204 0.92 -21.98 -11.40
N HIS A 205 0.53 -23.26 -11.45
CA HIS A 205 1.40 -24.37 -11.06
C HIS A 205 2.66 -24.48 -11.95
N GLU A 206 2.55 -24.14 -13.24
CA GLU A 206 3.69 -24.16 -14.16
C GLU A 206 4.65 -22.99 -13.97
N ARG A 207 4.30 -22.00 -13.13
CA ARG A 207 5.10 -20.80 -12.85
C ARG A 207 5.37 -19.96 -14.10
N THR A 208 4.37 -19.81 -14.96
CA THR A 208 4.47 -19.10 -16.24
C THR A 208 3.58 -17.88 -16.33
N THR A 209 2.50 -17.79 -15.54
CA THR A 209 1.52 -16.71 -15.59
C THR A 209 0.82 -16.50 -14.23
N GLY A 210 0.15 -15.36 -14.08
CA GLY A 210 -0.57 -15.01 -12.86
C GLY A 210 -0.99 -13.55 -12.86
N GLY A 211 -0.86 -12.89 -11.71
CA GLY A 211 -1.07 -11.44 -11.55
C GLY A 211 -1.96 -11.10 -10.37
N HIS A 212 -2.39 -9.85 -10.27
CA HIS A 212 -3.36 -9.40 -9.27
C HIS A 212 -4.76 -9.93 -9.62
N VAL A 213 -5.47 -10.52 -8.66
CA VAL A 213 -6.76 -11.21 -8.89
C VAL A 213 -7.93 -10.25 -8.73
N HIS A 214 -8.74 -10.14 -9.77
CA HIS A 214 -10.01 -9.41 -9.77
C HIS A 214 -11.23 -10.32 -9.58
N GLU A 215 -11.21 -11.48 -10.21
CA GLU A 215 -12.32 -12.45 -10.16
C GLU A 215 -11.77 -13.86 -10.01
N LEU A 216 -12.53 -14.72 -9.32
CA LEU A 216 -12.23 -16.14 -9.21
C LEU A 216 -13.51 -16.98 -9.10
N HIS A 217 -13.44 -18.19 -9.64
CA HIS A 217 -14.38 -19.28 -9.39
C HIS A 217 -13.62 -20.56 -9.05
N ILE A 218 -13.65 -20.96 -7.78
CA ILE A 218 -13.01 -22.19 -7.30
C ILE A 218 -13.81 -23.39 -7.78
N LYS A 219 -13.12 -24.28 -8.49
CA LYS A 219 -13.63 -25.61 -8.78
C LYS A 219 -13.42 -26.52 -7.57
N ASP A 220 -12.17 -26.61 -7.12
CA ASP A 220 -11.76 -27.40 -5.97
C ASP A 220 -10.39 -26.94 -5.47
N ALA A 221 -10.34 -26.37 -4.26
CA ALA A 221 -9.12 -25.83 -3.67
C ALA A 221 -9.08 -25.97 -2.15
N VAL A 222 -7.88 -25.89 -1.60
CA VAL A 222 -7.65 -25.78 -0.15
C VAL A 222 -7.39 -24.32 0.19
N LEU A 223 -8.30 -23.73 0.97
CA LEU A 223 -8.10 -22.45 1.64
C LEU A 223 -7.29 -22.70 2.93
N SER A 224 -6.22 -21.95 3.11
CA SER A 224 -5.39 -21.90 4.31
C SER A 224 -5.29 -20.44 4.78
N VAL A 225 -5.51 -20.22 6.08
CA VAL A 225 -5.43 -18.87 6.67
C VAL A 225 -4.50 -18.82 7.89
N GLY A 226 -3.65 -17.80 7.92
CA GLY A 226 -2.89 -17.37 9.10
C GLY A 226 -3.55 -16.16 9.76
N ILE A 227 -3.34 -15.97 11.06
CA ILE A 227 -3.97 -14.90 11.84
C ILE A 227 -2.88 -14.07 12.51
N SER A 228 -2.83 -12.78 12.19
CA SER A 228 -1.93 -11.82 12.81
C SER A 228 -2.69 -10.65 13.43
N ARG A 229 -2.17 -10.11 14.53
CA ARG A 229 -2.66 -8.88 15.17
C ARG A 229 -1.57 -7.80 15.22
N ASP A 230 -0.40 -8.11 14.70
CA ASP A 230 0.78 -7.26 14.74
C ASP A 230 1.19 -6.90 13.31
N VAL A 231 1.37 -5.61 13.07
CA VAL A 231 1.94 -5.11 11.81
C VAL A 231 3.26 -4.40 12.10
N VAL A 232 4.33 -4.84 11.44
CA VAL A 232 5.64 -4.19 11.45
C VAL A 232 5.77 -3.40 10.16
N MET A 233 5.69 -2.08 10.29
CA MET A 233 5.79 -1.18 9.14
C MET A 233 7.23 -0.69 8.95
N HIS A 234 7.82 -1.11 7.83
CA HIS A 234 9.14 -0.68 7.39
C HIS A 234 8.99 0.59 6.57
N LEU A 235 9.32 1.73 7.17
CA LEU A 235 9.43 2.99 6.45
C LEU A 235 10.87 3.16 6.00
N PRO A 236 11.13 3.44 4.71
CA PRO A 236 12.50 3.65 4.25
C PRO A 236 13.11 4.86 4.95
N GLU A 237 14.44 4.88 5.03
CA GLU A 237 15.16 6.06 5.52
C GLU A 237 14.86 7.26 4.62
N ARG A 238 13.88 8.03 5.07
CA ARG A 238 13.46 9.28 4.49
C ARG A 238 14.01 10.39 5.38
N THR A 239 14.67 11.36 4.78
CA THR A 239 14.84 12.63 5.48
C THR A 239 13.45 13.22 5.74
N MET A 240 13.30 14.15 6.70
CA MET A 240 12.04 14.89 6.88
C MET A 240 11.60 15.64 5.60
N THR A 241 12.46 15.72 4.59
CA THR A 241 12.17 16.25 3.25
C THR A 241 11.49 15.23 2.33
N ASP A 242 11.70 13.93 2.55
CA ASP A 242 11.20 12.84 1.69
C ASP A 242 9.84 12.28 2.18
N LEU A 243 9.45 12.56 3.43
CA LEU A 243 8.10 12.30 3.97
C LEU A 243 7.03 13.28 3.47
N LEU A 244 7.47 14.32 2.77
CA LEU A 244 6.60 15.30 2.11
C LEU A 244 6.62 14.93 0.63
N GLU A 245 5.63 14.15 0.19
CA GLU A 245 5.34 13.77 -1.21
C GLU A 245 4.88 14.96 -2.06
N THR A 246 5.66 16.00 -1.91
CA THR A 246 5.42 17.33 -2.38
C THR A 246 6.39 17.49 -3.55
N PRO A 247 5.94 17.80 -4.78
CA PRO A 247 6.83 18.06 -5.90
C PRO A 247 7.95 19.06 -5.53
N PRO A 248 9.16 18.96 -6.09
CA PRO A 248 10.31 19.79 -5.67
C PRO A 248 10.02 21.28 -5.57
N ALA A 249 9.21 21.81 -6.49
CA ALA A 249 8.82 23.21 -6.52
C ALA A 249 7.86 23.58 -5.37
N ILE A 250 6.93 22.68 -5.01
CA ILE A 250 6.02 22.84 -3.88
C ILE A 250 6.78 22.75 -2.54
N ARG A 251 7.84 21.93 -2.46
CA ARG A 251 8.69 21.80 -1.25
C ARG A 251 9.36 23.10 -0.88
N LEU A 252 9.75 23.88 -1.89
CA LEU A 252 10.37 25.18 -1.68
C LEU A 252 9.40 26.15 -0.99
N ILE A 253 8.12 26.14 -1.35
CA ILE A 253 7.10 26.95 -0.67
C ILE A 253 6.89 26.50 0.76
N GLN A 254 6.66 25.20 1.02
CA GLN A 254 6.49 24.69 2.39
C GLN A 254 7.69 25.07 3.28
N ARG A 255 8.93 24.95 2.78
CA ARG A 255 10.14 25.34 3.50
C ARG A 255 10.20 26.84 3.80
N GLN A 256 9.77 27.71 2.87
CA GLN A 256 9.73 29.15 3.13
C GLN A 256 8.70 29.49 4.21
N LEU A 257 7.51 28.88 4.14
CA LEU A 257 6.45 29.07 5.14
C LEU A 257 6.86 28.58 6.53
N LEU A 258 7.57 27.46 6.63
CA LEU A 258 8.09 26.93 7.90
C LEU A 258 9.22 27.81 8.46
N ARG A 259 10.13 28.30 7.61
CA ARG A 259 11.32 29.05 8.07
C ARG A 259 11.03 30.51 8.37
N LYS A 260 10.20 31.14 7.54
CA LYS A 260 9.96 32.60 7.58
C LYS A 260 8.56 32.97 8.05
N GLY A 261 7.75 31.98 8.45
CA GLY A 261 6.39 32.19 8.91
C GLY A 261 5.43 32.50 7.75
N PRO A 262 4.24 33.07 8.05
CA PRO A 262 3.22 33.32 7.03
C PRO A 262 3.67 34.28 5.92
N ARG A 263 3.34 33.97 4.66
CA ARG A 263 3.76 34.75 3.48
C ARG A 263 2.65 34.96 2.47
N LYS A 264 2.69 36.09 1.76
CA LYS A 264 1.87 36.39 0.58
C LYS A 264 2.46 35.75 -0.68
N ILE A 265 1.65 35.61 -1.72
CA ILE A 265 2.07 35.04 -3.01
C ILE A 265 3.27 35.79 -3.59
N ASP A 266 3.23 37.11 -3.68
CA ASP A 266 4.33 37.93 -4.19
C ASP A 266 5.64 37.74 -3.40
N GLN A 267 5.52 37.54 -2.08
CA GLN A 267 6.68 37.31 -1.22
C GLN A 267 7.27 35.92 -1.41
N LEU A 268 6.44 34.91 -1.71
CA LEU A 268 6.87 33.56 -2.05
C LEU A 268 7.50 33.51 -3.45
N ALA A 269 6.87 34.17 -4.42
CA ALA A 269 7.38 34.33 -5.78
C ALA A 269 8.77 34.98 -5.76
N THR A 270 8.94 36.07 -5.00
CA THR A 270 10.24 36.74 -4.82
C THR A 270 11.26 35.85 -4.13
N ASP A 271 10.90 35.21 -3.00
CA ASP A 271 11.82 34.36 -2.23
C ASP A 271 12.34 33.15 -3.00
N LEU A 272 11.54 32.64 -3.94
CA LEU A 272 11.83 31.44 -4.70
C LEU A 272 12.25 31.72 -6.14
N SER A 273 12.26 32.98 -6.57
CA SER A 273 12.55 33.39 -7.95
C SER A 273 11.65 32.67 -8.98
N ILE A 274 10.34 32.60 -8.69
CA ILE A 274 9.29 32.04 -9.57
C ILE A 274 8.22 33.12 -9.87
N SER A 275 7.32 32.88 -10.83
CA SER A 275 6.22 33.83 -11.09
C SER A 275 5.16 33.79 -9.97
N PRO A 276 4.38 34.87 -9.78
CA PRO A 276 3.22 34.88 -8.88
C PRO A 276 2.22 33.76 -9.19
N ASP A 277 1.95 33.52 -10.48
CA ASP A 277 1.04 32.44 -10.91
C ASP A 277 1.56 31.06 -10.49
N GLN A 278 2.86 30.79 -10.67
CA GLN A 278 3.46 29.52 -10.21
C GLN A 278 3.42 29.41 -8.69
N ALA A 279 3.63 30.50 -7.96
CA ALA A 279 3.53 30.50 -6.51
C ALA A 279 2.08 30.26 -6.03
N GLN A 280 1.09 30.77 -6.77
CA GLN A 280 -0.33 30.56 -6.53
C GLN A 280 -0.72 29.10 -6.78
N ASP A 281 -0.40 28.53 -7.95
CA ASP A 281 -0.66 27.12 -8.28
C ASP A 281 -0.10 26.17 -7.22
N HIS A 282 1.10 26.46 -6.74
CA HIS A 282 1.76 25.67 -5.71
C HIS A 282 1.09 25.77 -4.34
N ILE A 283 0.57 26.95 -3.99
CA ILE A 283 -0.17 27.18 -2.75
C ILE A 283 -1.54 26.51 -2.82
N ASP A 284 -2.22 26.59 -3.95
CA ASP A 284 -3.51 25.93 -4.16
C ASP A 284 -3.37 24.41 -4.02
N TRP A 285 -2.32 23.82 -4.61
CA TRP A 285 -1.99 22.41 -4.42
C TRP A 285 -1.86 22.01 -2.94
N LEU A 286 -1.21 22.87 -2.14
CA LEU A 286 -1.01 22.66 -0.70
C LEU A 286 -2.30 22.88 0.09
N PHE A 287 -3.11 23.85 -0.31
CA PHE A 287 -4.35 24.21 0.36
C PHE A 287 -5.42 23.12 0.16
N ASP A 288 -5.57 22.63 -1.07
CA ASP A 288 -6.51 21.56 -1.41
C ASP A 288 -6.25 20.26 -0.63
N ARG A 289 -4.99 20.05 -0.22
CA ARG A 289 -4.54 18.88 0.57
C ARG A 289 -4.42 19.18 2.07
N GLY A 290 -4.89 20.34 2.52
CA GLY A 290 -4.93 20.72 3.93
C GLY A 290 -3.58 21.10 4.54
N PHE A 291 -2.48 21.13 3.78
CA PHE A 291 -1.13 21.41 4.31
C PHE A 291 -0.90 22.87 4.68
N VAL A 292 -1.68 23.80 4.13
CA VAL A 292 -1.63 25.22 4.47
C VAL A 292 -3.00 25.78 4.76
N THR A 293 -3.06 26.85 5.57
CA THR A 293 -4.27 27.62 5.83
C THR A 293 -4.08 29.06 5.39
N LYS A 294 -5.16 29.64 4.86
CA LYS A 294 -5.25 31.04 4.49
C LYS A 294 -5.43 31.91 5.73
N ILE A 295 -4.71 33.02 5.80
CA ILE A 295 -4.84 34.07 6.82
C ILE A 295 -5.31 35.34 6.11
N GLU A 296 -6.53 35.75 6.44
CA GLU A 296 -7.06 37.03 6.01
C GLU A 296 -6.43 38.17 6.83
N LEU A 297 -5.92 39.19 6.13
CA LEU A 297 -5.32 40.38 6.74
C LEU A 297 -6.11 41.61 6.29
N PRO A 298 -6.73 42.39 7.21
CA PRO A 298 -7.58 43.51 6.84
C PRO A 298 -6.88 44.52 5.92
N GLY A 299 -7.46 44.78 4.75
CA GLY A 299 -6.95 45.76 3.80
C GLY A 299 -5.69 45.33 3.03
N SER A 300 -5.37 44.04 2.99
CA SER A 300 -4.19 43.55 2.27
C SER A 300 -4.42 42.14 1.71
N GLU A 301 -3.62 41.75 0.72
CA GLU A 301 -3.65 40.37 0.21
C GLU A 301 -3.44 39.32 1.30
N PRO A 302 -4.10 38.16 1.18
CA PRO A 302 -4.01 37.09 2.17
C PRO A 302 -2.60 36.49 2.24
N ALA A 303 -2.25 36.02 3.43
CA ALA A 303 -1.01 35.28 3.66
C ALA A 303 -1.33 33.81 3.93
N TRP A 304 -0.37 32.94 3.68
CA TRP A 304 -0.51 31.49 3.85
C TRP A 304 0.42 31.01 4.95
N LYS A 305 -0.02 30.05 5.77
CA LYS A 305 0.82 29.40 6.80
C LYS A 305 0.66 27.88 6.76
N PRO A 306 1.61 27.10 7.29
CA PRO A 306 1.42 25.66 7.45
C PRO A 306 0.25 25.36 8.38
N THR A 307 -0.54 24.35 8.03
CA THR A 307 -1.55 23.78 8.93
C THR A 307 -0.85 22.82 9.88
N LEU A 308 -0.91 23.10 11.17
CA LEU A 308 -0.60 22.12 12.21
C LEU A 308 -1.95 21.54 12.64
N HIS A 309 -2.31 20.37 12.12
CA HIS A 309 -3.52 19.69 12.57
C HIS A 309 -3.34 19.30 14.04
N THR A 310 -4.26 19.71 14.90
CA THR A 310 -4.60 18.93 16.09
C THR A 310 -5.31 17.66 15.60
N HIS A 311 -5.01 16.50 16.18
CA HIS A 311 -5.53 15.16 15.80
C HIS A 311 -6.88 15.23 15.05
N ALA A 312 -6.86 14.90 13.76
CA ALA A 312 -8.05 14.98 12.91
C ALA A 312 -9.00 13.80 13.15
N THR A 313 -10.30 14.10 13.17
CA THR A 313 -11.40 13.13 13.13
C THR A 313 -11.73 12.75 11.69
N LYS A 314 -11.93 11.45 11.43
CA LYS A 314 -12.21 10.81 10.14
C LYS A 314 -13.48 11.32 9.46
N GLU A 315 -13.41 12.18 8.45
CA GLU A 315 -14.43 12.26 7.40
C GLU A 315 -13.82 12.69 6.06
N GLY A 316 -13.97 11.85 5.03
CA GLY A 316 -13.94 12.24 3.61
C GLY A 316 -12.57 12.39 2.92
N GLY A 317 -11.80 11.30 2.79
CA GLY A 317 -10.53 11.30 2.05
C GLY A 317 -10.56 10.50 0.73
N THR A 318 -9.66 10.87 -0.19
CA THR A 318 -9.33 10.26 -1.50
C THR A 318 -9.25 8.73 -1.52
N MET A 319 -9.04 8.10 -0.38
CA MET A 319 -8.87 6.65 -0.26
C MET A 319 -10.14 5.86 -0.60
N ALA A 320 -11.34 6.40 -0.37
CA ALA A 320 -12.59 5.72 -0.74
C ALA A 320 -12.71 5.52 -2.27
N ALA A 321 -12.27 6.50 -3.06
CA ALA A 321 -12.28 6.40 -4.52
C ALA A 321 -11.18 5.48 -5.08
N ILE A 322 -10.11 5.26 -4.31
CA ILE A 322 -9.02 4.34 -4.69
C ILE A 322 -9.39 2.90 -4.35
N LEU A 323 -10.12 2.67 -3.25
CA LEU A 323 -10.63 1.34 -2.92
C LEU A 323 -11.71 0.84 -3.88
N ASP A 324 -12.47 1.73 -4.51
CA ASP A 324 -13.41 1.35 -5.60
C ASP A 324 -12.69 0.98 -6.92
N ALA A 325 -11.39 1.29 -7.05
CA ALA A 325 -10.56 1.00 -8.23
C ALA A 325 -9.57 -0.16 -8.04
N LEU A 326 -9.45 -0.66 -6.80
CA LEU A 326 -8.74 -1.89 -6.44
C LEU A 326 -9.70 -3.06 -6.49
#